data_AF-A0A2N0P708-F1
#
_entry.id   AF-A0A2N0P708-F1
#
_cell.length_a   1.000
_cell.length_b   1.000
_cell.length_c   1.000
_cell.angle_alpha   90.00
_cell.angle_beta   90.00
_cell.angle_gamma   90.00
#
_symmetry.space_group_name_H-M   'P 1'
#
loop_
_entity.id
_entity.type
_entity.pdbx_description
1 polymer ?
#
loop_
_entity_poly.entity_id
_entity_poly.type
_entity_poly.pdbx_seq_one_letter_code
_entity_poly.pdbx_strand_id
1 'polypeptide(L)'
;MNQVNFDRTREKKLRASGASNLSLSIYTKLINKAFNISKVPELAIKANNTELILFLSAGPLVINYVPQRLFQNIYYIEELILNKKFITFPHRLKLTYKNTMEVYPPKDSYENNRQLNVIARAIIIHPNLINIWKNIGYYEICSDVNDLVIRGVLLILFPSTPPNDWECPDVNTVVTRLKKFTDLGFKLTNNVINDILRLFEHRLNEIGDLLMNSFQQIRNEPKTVIVSSCINNLNNPERNRNILKFLNGEN
;
A
#
# COMPACT_ATOMS: atom_id res chain seq x y z
N MET A 1 34.18 20.40 8.21
CA MET A 1 33.29 20.22 9.38
C MET A 1 32.51 18.92 9.17
N ASN A 2 32.59 18.00 10.13
CA ASN A 2 32.55 16.54 9.97
C ASN A 2 31.29 15.90 9.35
N GLN A 3 31.41 15.39 8.13
CA GLN A 3 30.47 14.47 7.46
C GLN A 3 30.27 13.16 8.24
N VAL A 4 31.32 12.72 8.95
CA VAL A 4 31.35 11.49 9.78
C VAL A 4 30.38 11.54 10.99
N ASN A 5 30.02 12.74 11.48
CA ASN A 5 29.08 12.87 12.59
C ASN A 5 27.61 12.81 12.17
N PHE A 6 27.29 13.21 10.93
CA PHE A 6 25.93 13.14 10.40
C PHE A 6 25.53 11.70 10.05
N ASP A 7 26.47 10.91 9.54
CA ASP A 7 26.21 9.50 9.23
C ASP A 7 26.02 8.66 10.49
N ARG A 8 26.77 8.91 11.57
CA ARG A 8 26.58 8.25 12.87
C ARG A 8 25.24 8.58 13.54
N THR A 9 24.72 9.80 13.36
CA THR A 9 23.39 10.17 13.88
C THR A 9 22.25 9.56 13.05
N ARG A 10 22.43 9.38 11.73
CA ARG A 10 21.48 8.66 10.87
C ARG A 10 21.49 7.15 11.09
N GLU A 11 22.66 6.52 11.27
CA GLU A 11 22.75 5.09 11.60
C GLU A 11 22.14 4.74 12.96
N LYS A 12 22.25 5.63 13.96
CA LYS A 12 21.54 5.45 15.25
C LYS A 12 20.03 5.52 15.13
N LYS A 13 19.49 6.26 14.15
CA LYS A 13 18.04 6.32 13.87
C LYS A 13 17.52 5.06 13.14
N LEU A 14 18.43 4.21 12.65
CA LEU A 14 18.16 3.03 11.83
C LEU A 14 18.14 1.70 12.60
N ARG A 15 18.18 1.70 13.94
CA ARG A 15 18.10 0.48 14.75
C ARG A 15 16.99 0.52 15.77
N ALA A 16 15.76 0.58 15.28
CA ALA A 16 14.58 0.34 16.08
C ALA A 16 13.59 -0.49 15.26
N SER A 17 13.88 -1.78 15.08
CA SER A 17 12.89 -2.74 14.58
C SER A 17 11.77 -2.85 15.61
N GLY A 18 10.63 -2.21 15.36
CA GLY A 18 9.45 -2.26 16.24
C GLY A 18 9.77 -2.13 17.75
N ALA A 19 9.39 -3.17 18.50
CA ALA A 19 9.59 -3.29 19.94
C ALA A 19 11.06 -3.34 20.43
N SER A 20 12.06 -3.34 19.55
CA SER A 20 13.49 -3.42 19.92
C SER A 20 14.00 -2.27 20.78
N ASN A 21 13.29 -1.14 20.81
CA ASN A 21 13.58 -0.02 21.72
C ASN A 21 12.90 -0.16 23.09
N LEU A 22 12.06 -1.17 23.30
CA LEU A 22 11.45 -1.41 24.59
C LEU A 22 12.48 -2.02 25.52
N SER A 23 12.58 -1.49 26.74
CA SER A 23 13.32 -2.17 27.80
C SER A 23 12.76 -3.58 28.01
N LEU A 24 13.61 -4.53 28.33
CA LEU A 24 13.22 -5.93 28.57
C LEU A 24 12.03 -6.03 29.55
N SER A 25 12.00 -5.21 30.61
CA SER A 25 10.90 -5.21 31.58
C SER A 25 9.55 -4.84 30.97
N ILE A 26 9.51 -3.80 30.12
CA ILE A 26 8.29 -3.40 29.39
C ILE A 26 7.89 -4.48 28.40
N TYR A 27 8.84 -5.03 27.64
CA TYR A 27 8.58 -6.11 26.70
C TYR A 27 7.98 -7.34 27.42
N THR A 28 8.62 -7.81 28.49
CA THR A 28 8.13 -8.93 29.30
C THR A 28 6.76 -8.64 29.90
N LYS A 29 6.50 -7.41 30.37
CA LYS A 29 5.17 -7.02 30.87
C LYS A 29 4.11 -7.07 29.78
N LEU A 30 4.43 -6.64 28.56
CA LEU A 30 3.52 -6.72 27.40
C LEU A 30 3.26 -8.17 27.00
N ILE A 31 4.29 -9.00 26.89
CA ILE A 31 4.16 -10.42 26.54
C ILE A 31 3.35 -11.17 27.60
N ASN A 32 3.66 -10.99 28.90
CA ASN A 32 2.92 -11.63 29.98
C ASN A 32 1.46 -11.18 30.01
N LYS A 33 1.21 -9.88 29.80
CA LYS A 33 -0.16 -9.36 29.72
C LYS A 33 -0.90 -9.93 28.51
N ALA A 34 -0.25 -10.03 27.35
CA ALA A 34 -0.83 -10.63 26.15
C ALA A 34 -1.13 -12.13 26.34
N PHE A 35 -0.22 -12.86 26.99
CA PHE A 35 -0.39 -14.28 27.30
C PHE A 35 -1.55 -14.51 28.29
N ASN A 36 -1.65 -13.68 29.33
CA ASN A 36 -2.73 -13.75 30.32
C ASN A 36 -4.10 -13.36 29.73
N ILE A 37 -4.13 -12.39 28.80
CA ILE A 37 -5.36 -12.00 28.09
C ILE A 37 -5.79 -13.08 27.11
N SER A 38 -4.85 -13.67 26.36
CA SER A 38 -5.19 -14.59 25.28
C SER A 38 -5.79 -15.89 25.80
N LYS A 39 -5.44 -16.34 27.01
CA LYS A 39 -5.83 -17.64 27.61
C LYS A 39 -5.65 -18.85 26.68
N VAL A 40 -4.89 -18.70 25.59
CA VAL A 40 -4.75 -19.67 24.51
C VAL A 40 -3.31 -20.20 24.56
N PRO A 41 -3.10 -21.50 24.84
CA PRO A 41 -1.77 -22.14 24.84
C PRO A 41 -1.00 -21.96 23.53
N GLU A 42 -1.72 -21.70 22.43
CA GLU A 42 -1.22 -21.64 21.06
C GLU A 42 -0.83 -20.22 20.59
N LEU A 43 -0.39 -19.32 21.49
CA LEU A 43 0.03 -17.98 21.10
C LEU A 43 1.10 -17.99 19.97
N ALA A 44 1.97 -19.02 19.98
CA ALA A 44 2.96 -19.27 18.94
C ALA A 44 2.37 -19.75 17.60
N ILE A 45 1.21 -20.42 17.60
CA ILE A 45 0.50 -20.88 16.38
C ILE A 45 -0.34 -19.74 15.78
N LYS A 46 -0.73 -18.76 16.60
CA LYS A 46 -1.29 -17.47 16.16
C LYS A 46 -0.26 -16.52 15.53
N ALA A 47 0.97 -16.99 15.28
CA ALA A 47 1.91 -16.28 14.43
C ALA A 47 1.24 -15.92 13.11
N ASN A 48 1.51 -14.70 12.63
CA ASN A 48 0.98 -14.18 11.39
C ASN A 48 1.27 -15.16 10.24
N ASN A 49 0.28 -15.95 9.81
CA ASN A 49 0.49 -16.97 8.79
C ASN A 49 0.43 -16.33 7.40
N THR A 50 1.41 -15.48 7.13
CA THR A 50 1.48 -14.71 5.90
C THR A 50 1.55 -15.64 4.68
N GLU A 51 2.22 -16.78 4.78
CA GLU A 51 2.26 -17.75 3.69
C GLU A 51 0.87 -18.32 3.35
N LEU A 52 0.06 -18.64 4.36
CA LEU A 52 -1.31 -19.11 4.15
C LEU A 52 -2.21 -18.04 3.54
N ILE A 53 -2.18 -16.78 4.02
CA ILE A 53 -2.99 -15.72 3.38
C ILE A 53 -2.55 -15.53 1.92
N LEU A 54 -1.26 -15.63 1.61
CA LEU A 54 -0.74 -15.49 0.24
C LEU A 54 -1.24 -16.61 -0.67
N PHE A 55 -1.24 -17.85 -0.18
CA PHE A 55 -1.78 -18.98 -0.91
C PHE A 55 -3.29 -18.83 -1.15
N LEU A 56 -4.05 -18.54 -0.09
CA LEU A 56 -5.51 -18.37 -0.19
C LEU A 56 -5.90 -17.20 -1.10
N SER A 57 -5.11 -16.12 -1.08
CA SER A 57 -5.28 -14.93 -1.92
C SER A 57 -4.79 -15.11 -3.36
N ALA A 58 -4.42 -16.33 -3.75
CA ALA A 58 -3.91 -16.67 -5.07
C ALA A 58 -2.65 -15.87 -5.48
N GLY A 59 -1.79 -15.54 -4.51
CA GLY A 59 -0.52 -14.83 -4.73
C GLY A 59 0.41 -15.48 -5.77
N PRO A 60 0.54 -16.83 -5.82
CA PRO A 60 1.36 -17.51 -6.83
C PRO A 60 0.79 -17.48 -8.27
N LEU A 61 -0.48 -17.11 -8.44
CA LEU A 61 -1.15 -17.22 -9.73
C LEU A 61 -1.06 -15.93 -10.56
N VAL A 62 -1.06 -16.09 -11.88
CA VAL A 62 -1.17 -14.97 -12.82
C VAL A 62 -2.51 -14.26 -12.66
N ILE A 63 -2.53 -12.96 -12.96
CA ILE A 63 -3.60 -12.03 -12.56
C ILE A 63 -5.00 -12.47 -12.98
N ASN A 64 -5.13 -13.11 -14.15
CA ASN A 64 -6.41 -13.54 -14.72
C ASN A 64 -7.12 -14.63 -13.92
N TYR A 65 -6.39 -15.50 -13.21
CA TYR A 65 -6.99 -16.60 -12.43
C TYR A 65 -7.24 -16.23 -10.96
N VAL A 66 -6.75 -15.07 -10.53
CA VAL A 66 -6.81 -14.67 -9.12
C VAL A 66 -8.22 -14.44 -8.63
N PRO A 67 -9.13 -13.75 -9.35
CA PRO A 67 -10.50 -13.57 -8.87
C PRO A 67 -11.20 -14.90 -8.56
N GLN A 68 -11.16 -15.85 -9.50
CA GLN A 68 -11.81 -17.16 -9.33
C GLN A 68 -11.29 -17.90 -8.09
N ARG A 69 -9.96 -17.96 -7.94
CA ARG A 69 -9.33 -18.66 -6.81
C ARG A 69 -9.53 -17.94 -5.48
N LEU A 70 -9.51 -16.61 -5.48
CA LEU A 70 -9.83 -15.82 -4.29
C LEU A 70 -11.25 -16.11 -3.81
N PHE A 71 -12.24 -16.12 -4.73
CA PHE A 71 -13.63 -16.41 -4.37
C PHE A 71 -13.84 -17.85 -3.87
N GLN A 72 -13.14 -18.83 -4.45
CA GLN A 72 -13.15 -20.21 -3.95
C GLN A 72 -12.62 -20.31 -2.52
N ASN A 73 -11.66 -19.45 -2.16
CA ASN A 73 -10.99 -19.47 -0.88
C ASN A 73 -11.54 -18.44 0.12
N ILE A 74 -12.57 -17.66 -0.24
CA ILE A 74 -12.94 -16.47 0.52
C ILE A 74 -13.34 -16.83 1.95
N TYR A 75 -14.10 -17.90 2.14
CA TYR A 75 -14.48 -18.42 3.45
C TYR A 75 -13.25 -18.68 4.35
N TYR A 76 -12.19 -19.29 3.82
CA TYR A 76 -10.96 -19.57 4.57
C TYR A 76 -10.19 -18.29 4.91
N ILE A 77 -10.23 -17.28 4.03
CA ILE A 77 -9.63 -15.97 4.30
C ILE A 77 -10.39 -15.28 5.44
N GLU A 78 -11.72 -15.30 5.40
CA GLU A 78 -12.55 -14.73 6.45
C GLU A 78 -12.32 -15.45 7.79
N GLU A 79 -12.23 -16.78 7.79
CA GLU A 79 -11.92 -17.57 8.98
C GLU A 79 -10.54 -17.21 9.55
N LEU A 80 -9.53 -17.06 8.69
CA LEU A 80 -8.18 -16.66 9.07
C LEU A 80 -8.18 -15.27 9.73
N ILE A 81 -8.93 -14.31 9.19
CA ILE A 81 -9.03 -12.97 9.77
C ILE A 81 -9.84 -13.01 11.08
N LEU A 82 -11.06 -13.57 11.07
CA LEU A 82 -11.98 -13.49 12.20
C LEU A 82 -11.55 -14.35 13.39
N ASN A 83 -11.15 -15.60 13.15
CA ASN A 83 -10.89 -16.57 14.21
C ASN A 83 -9.42 -16.56 14.61
N LYS A 84 -8.51 -16.48 13.63
CA LYS A 84 -7.07 -16.43 13.90
C LYS A 84 -6.54 -15.01 14.13
N LYS A 85 -7.38 -13.99 13.95
CA LYS A 85 -7.03 -12.56 14.17
C LYS A 85 -5.84 -12.14 13.31
N PHE A 86 -5.80 -12.63 12.07
CA PHE A 86 -4.73 -12.33 11.12
C PHE A 86 -4.68 -10.82 10.82
N ILE A 87 -3.51 -10.23 11.01
CA ILE A 87 -3.20 -8.84 10.66
C ILE A 87 -1.86 -8.82 9.92
N THR A 88 -1.71 -7.94 8.95
CA THR A 88 -0.45 -7.82 8.21
C THR A 88 0.58 -7.07 9.03
N PHE A 89 1.86 -7.38 8.83
CA PHE A 89 2.89 -6.49 9.33
C PHE A 89 2.81 -5.14 8.59
N PRO A 90 3.18 -4.03 9.26
CA PRO A 90 3.09 -2.72 8.66
C PRO A 90 3.99 -2.63 7.42
N HIS A 91 3.59 -1.77 6.48
CA HIS A 91 4.40 -1.45 5.31
C HIS A 91 5.62 -0.61 5.69
N ARG A 92 6.76 -0.90 5.07
CA ARG A 92 7.97 -0.11 5.26
C ARG A 92 7.79 1.28 4.64
N LEU A 93 7.90 2.33 5.45
CA LEU A 93 7.93 3.70 4.94
C LEU A 93 9.07 3.85 3.91
N LYS A 94 8.73 4.21 2.67
CA LYS A 94 9.71 4.47 1.61
C LYS A 94 10.54 5.69 1.99
N LEU A 95 11.70 5.48 2.61
CA LEU A 95 12.73 6.51 2.72
C LEU A 95 13.24 6.79 1.31
N THR A 96 13.14 8.04 0.89
CA THR A 96 13.22 8.54 -0.50
C THR A 96 14.54 8.24 -1.24
N TYR A 97 15.46 7.48 -0.68
CA TYR A 97 16.83 7.32 -1.19
C TYR A 97 17.47 5.94 -1.01
N LYS A 98 16.80 4.94 -0.44
CA LYS A 98 17.37 3.58 -0.37
C LYS A 98 16.54 2.61 -1.20
N ASN A 99 16.94 2.49 -2.47
CA ASN A 99 16.58 1.36 -3.32
C ASN A 99 17.41 0.14 -2.88
N THR A 100 17.27 -0.26 -1.62
CA THR A 100 17.89 -1.49 -1.12
C THR A 100 16.99 -2.63 -1.55
N MET A 101 17.53 -3.58 -2.33
CA MET A 101 16.85 -4.84 -2.62
C MET A 101 16.33 -5.43 -1.30
N GLU A 102 15.01 -5.65 -1.22
CA GLU A 102 14.40 -6.26 -0.06
C GLU A 102 14.83 -7.73 0.03
N VAL A 103 15.59 -8.06 1.07
CA VAL A 103 15.96 -9.45 1.37
C VAL A 103 14.76 -10.13 2.04
N TYR A 104 14.39 -11.32 1.55
CA TYR A 104 13.36 -12.16 2.15
C TYR A 104 14.00 -13.31 2.95
N PRO A 105 13.53 -13.60 4.18
CA PRO A 105 12.52 -12.86 4.95
C PRO A 105 13.05 -11.50 5.45
N PRO A 106 12.16 -10.51 5.67
CA PRO A 106 12.55 -9.20 6.17
C PRO A 106 13.12 -9.29 7.60
N LYS A 107 14.20 -8.55 7.87
CA LYS A 107 14.90 -8.56 9.18
C LYS A 107 14.41 -7.50 10.16
N ASP A 108 13.53 -6.60 9.74
CA ASP A 108 13.21 -5.35 10.42
C ASP A 108 11.74 -5.23 10.88
N SER A 109 11.04 -6.36 10.98
CA SER A 109 9.65 -6.47 11.45
C SER A 109 8.60 -5.77 10.57
N TYR A 110 8.98 -5.30 9.37
CA TYR A 110 8.07 -4.81 8.35
C TYR A 110 7.73 -5.92 7.36
N GLU A 111 6.56 -5.82 6.73
CA GLU A 111 6.19 -6.77 5.70
C GLU A 111 6.94 -6.54 4.39
N ASN A 112 7.17 -7.61 3.64
CA ASN A 112 7.73 -7.50 2.30
C ASN A 112 6.72 -6.89 1.31
N ASN A 113 7.19 -6.01 0.42
CA ASN A 113 6.32 -5.33 -0.55
C ASN A 113 5.59 -6.28 -1.50
N ARG A 114 6.20 -7.42 -1.87
CA ARG A 114 5.55 -8.45 -2.70
C ARG A 114 4.34 -9.05 -1.99
N GLN A 115 4.43 -9.23 -0.67
CA GLN A 115 3.36 -9.86 0.11
C GLN A 115 2.19 -8.88 0.31
N LEU A 116 2.49 -7.62 0.63
CA LEU A 116 1.48 -6.57 0.70
C LEU A 116 0.77 -6.34 -0.64
N ASN A 117 1.46 -6.50 -1.76
CA ASN A 117 0.84 -6.41 -3.09
C ASN A 117 -0.23 -7.50 -3.32
N VAL A 118 -0.02 -8.72 -2.81
CA VAL A 118 -1.01 -9.79 -2.90
C VAL A 118 -2.26 -9.44 -2.08
N ILE A 119 -2.06 -8.86 -0.90
CA ILE A 119 -3.16 -8.43 -0.01
C ILE A 119 -3.92 -7.25 -0.61
N ALA A 120 -3.21 -6.27 -1.17
CA ALA A 120 -3.82 -5.17 -1.91
C ALA A 120 -4.67 -5.68 -3.08
N ARG A 121 -4.18 -6.67 -3.84
CA ARG A 121 -4.95 -7.31 -4.92
C ARG A 121 -6.21 -8.01 -4.40
N ALA A 122 -6.12 -8.75 -3.30
CA ALA A 122 -7.29 -9.37 -2.67
C ALA A 122 -8.34 -8.32 -2.28
N ILE A 123 -7.92 -7.19 -1.70
CA ILE A 123 -8.79 -6.06 -1.36
C ILE A 123 -9.43 -5.43 -2.61
N ILE A 124 -8.68 -5.26 -3.70
CA ILE A 124 -9.21 -4.68 -4.94
C ILE A 124 -10.33 -5.56 -5.55
N ILE A 125 -10.18 -6.89 -5.45
CA ILE A 125 -11.13 -7.87 -5.95
C ILE A 125 -12.33 -8.02 -4.98
N HIS A 126 -12.07 -8.07 -3.67
CA HIS A 126 -13.08 -8.21 -2.63
C HIS A 126 -12.94 -7.14 -1.54
N PRO A 127 -13.45 -5.90 -1.76
CA PRO A 127 -13.25 -4.78 -0.83
C PRO A 127 -13.88 -4.99 0.56
N ASN A 128 -14.86 -5.88 0.68
CA ASN A 128 -15.52 -6.19 1.95
C ASN A 128 -14.56 -6.80 2.99
N LEU A 129 -13.41 -7.36 2.58
CA LEU A 129 -12.36 -7.82 3.50
C LEU A 129 -11.94 -6.73 4.50
N ILE A 130 -11.98 -5.46 4.09
CA ILE A 130 -11.65 -4.33 4.96
C ILE A 130 -12.54 -4.28 6.19
N ASN A 131 -13.84 -4.54 6.04
CA ASN A 131 -14.77 -4.51 7.17
C ASN A 131 -14.47 -5.67 8.14
N ILE A 132 -14.03 -6.82 7.63
CA ILE A 132 -13.68 -7.98 8.45
C ILE A 132 -12.44 -7.68 9.31
N TRP A 133 -11.42 -7.03 8.74
CA TRP A 133 -10.26 -6.56 9.52
C TRP A 133 -10.64 -5.51 10.56
N LYS A 134 -11.49 -4.54 10.20
CA LYS A 134 -11.97 -3.52 11.15
C LYS A 134 -12.76 -4.15 12.31
N ASN A 135 -13.56 -5.18 12.04
CA ASN A 135 -14.33 -5.90 13.06
C ASN A 135 -13.45 -6.58 14.11
N ILE A 136 -12.21 -6.96 13.76
CA ILE A 136 -11.24 -7.51 14.72
C ILE A 136 -10.35 -6.43 15.36
N GLY A 137 -10.57 -5.16 15.05
CA GLY A 137 -9.84 -4.01 15.61
C GLY A 137 -8.62 -3.56 14.80
N TYR A 138 -8.39 -4.09 13.59
CA TYR A 138 -7.30 -3.65 12.72
C TYR A 138 -7.76 -2.52 11.80
N TYR A 139 -7.68 -1.29 12.27
CA TYR A 139 -8.17 -0.10 11.55
C TYR A 139 -7.12 0.48 10.58
N GLU A 140 -5.85 0.15 10.79
CA GLU A 140 -4.71 0.65 10.03
C GLU A 140 -4.51 -0.08 8.69
N ILE A 141 -5.28 -1.14 8.41
CA ILE A 141 -5.20 -1.88 7.13
C ILE A 141 -5.29 -0.95 5.91
N CYS A 142 -6.19 0.05 5.95
CA CYS A 142 -6.32 1.00 4.86
C CYS A 142 -5.08 1.86 4.68
N SER A 143 -4.42 2.28 5.76
CA SER A 143 -3.16 3.03 5.67
C SER A 143 -1.98 2.15 5.24
N ASP A 144 -1.91 0.91 5.72
CA ASP A 144 -0.80 0.00 5.47
C ASP A 144 -0.70 -0.43 4.01
N VAL A 145 -1.84 -0.61 3.34
CA VAL A 145 -1.91 -1.00 1.92
C VAL A 145 -2.37 0.13 1.00
N ASN A 146 -2.45 1.38 1.50
CA ASN A 146 -3.07 2.51 0.81
C ASN A 146 -2.55 2.71 -0.62
N ASP A 147 -1.24 2.88 -0.71
CA ASP A 147 -0.54 3.16 -1.95
C ASP A 147 -0.70 2.03 -2.97
N LEU A 148 -0.70 0.79 -2.50
CA LEU A 148 -0.79 -0.39 -3.36
C LEU A 148 -2.22 -0.56 -3.90
N VAL A 149 -3.23 -0.34 -3.06
CA VAL A 149 -4.64 -0.42 -3.46
C VAL A 149 -4.96 0.66 -4.48
N ILE A 150 -4.66 1.94 -4.20
CA ILE A 150 -5.00 3.03 -5.12
C ILE A 150 -4.26 2.88 -6.46
N ARG A 151 -2.96 2.53 -6.46
CA ARG A 151 -2.21 2.27 -7.70
C ARG A 151 -2.77 1.07 -8.45
N GLY A 152 -3.07 -0.02 -7.75
CA GLY A 152 -3.60 -1.24 -8.35
C GLY A 152 -4.95 -1.01 -9.02
N VAL A 153 -5.82 -0.20 -8.42
CA VAL A 153 -7.10 0.20 -9.04
C VAL A 153 -6.87 0.93 -10.36
N LEU A 154 -5.94 1.87 -10.39
CA LEU A 154 -5.62 2.63 -11.61
C LEU A 154 -4.93 1.78 -12.67
N LEU A 155 -4.08 0.82 -12.29
CA LEU A 155 -3.48 -0.13 -13.24
C LEU A 155 -4.51 -1.02 -13.94
N ILE A 156 -5.62 -1.34 -13.27
CA ILE A 156 -6.73 -2.07 -13.89
C ILE A 156 -7.45 -1.17 -14.91
N LEU A 157 -7.63 0.11 -14.59
CA LEU A 157 -8.29 1.07 -15.49
C LEU A 157 -7.40 1.47 -16.68
N PHE A 158 -6.09 1.54 -16.47
CA PHE A 158 -5.08 1.96 -17.43
C PHE A 158 -4.00 0.88 -17.57
N PRO A 159 -4.30 -0.26 -18.19
CA PRO A 159 -3.32 -1.32 -18.39
C PRO A 159 -2.16 -0.84 -19.26
N SER A 160 -0.93 -1.27 -18.96
CA SER A 160 0.26 -0.97 -19.78
C SER A 160 0.18 -1.62 -21.16
N THR A 161 -0.49 -2.77 -21.24
CA THR A 161 -0.80 -3.48 -22.49
C THR A 161 -2.31 -3.71 -22.53
N PRO A 162 -3.08 -2.74 -23.07
CA PRO A 162 -4.53 -2.87 -23.14
C PRO A 162 -4.94 -4.07 -23.99
N PRO A 163 -5.95 -4.85 -23.57
CA PRO A 163 -6.57 -5.83 -24.45
C PRO A 163 -7.32 -5.13 -25.60
N ASN A 164 -7.62 -5.86 -26.67
CA ASN A 164 -8.20 -5.29 -27.90
C ASN A 164 -9.57 -4.64 -27.69
N ASP A 165 -10.31 -5.05 -26.67
CA ASP A 165 -11.63 -4.56 -26.26
C ASP A 165 -11.55 -3.47 -25.20
N TRP A 166 -10.36 -3.00 -24.82
CA TRP A 166 -10.22 -1.94 -23.83
C TRP A 166 -10.54 -0.58 -24.43
N GLU A 167 -11.43 0.13 -23.76
CA GLU A 167 -11.72 1.54 -24.02
C GLU A 167 -11.16 2.40 -22.88
N CYS A 168 -10.61 3.55 -23.23
CA CYS A 168 -10.07 4.48 -22.24
C CYS A 168 -11.22 5.00 -21.36
N PRO A 169 -11.16 4.79 -20.02
CA PRO A 169 -12.24 5.17 -19.12
C PRO A 169 -12.32 6.70 -19.00
N ASP A 170 -13.53 7.24 -18.90
CA ASP A 170 -13.73 8.66 -18.65
C ASP A 170 -13.48 9.06 -17.18
N VAL A 171 -13.48 10.37 -16.90
CA VAL A 171 -13.27 10.91 -15.55
C VAL A 171 -14.29 10.33 -14.55
N ASN A 172 -15.55 10.21 -14.95
CA ASN A 172 -16.62 9.71 -14.07
C ASN A 172 -16.40 8.25 -13.67
N THR A 173 -15.92 7.43 -14.60
CA THR A 173 -15.58 6.02 -14.38
C THR A 173 -14.42 5.90 -13.39
N VAL A 174 -13.36 6.69 -13.58
CA VAL A 174 -12.21 6.71 -12.66
C VAL A 174 -12.63 7.16 -11.26
N VAL A 175 -13.40 8.25 -11.16
CA VAL A 175 -13.88 8.80 -9.89
C VAL A 175 -14.79 7.80 -9.18
N THR A 176 -15.75 7.21 -9.89
CA THR A 176 -16.66 6.19 -9.33
C THR A 176 -15.88 4.99 -8.80
N ARG A 177 -14.87 4.52 -9.56
CA ARG A 177 -14.06 3.37 -9.16
C ARG A 177 -13.21 3.67 -7.93
N LEU A 178 -12.56 4.84 -7.87
CA LEU A 178 -11.73 5.23 -6.72
C LEU A 178 -12.58 5.56 -5.48
N LYS A 179 -13.77 6.14 -5.64
CA LYS A 179 -14.70 6.44 -4.52
C LYS A 179 -15.05 5.18 -3.72
N LYS A 180 -15.26 4.05 -4.38
CA LYS A 180 -15.48 2.75 -3.72
C LYS A 180 -14.40 2.40 -2.69
N PHE A 181 -13.17 2.87 -2.87
CA PHE A 181 -12.07 2.64 -1.93
C PHE A 181 -11.91 3.82 -0.96
N THR A 182 -12.07 5.07 -1.40
CA THR A 182 -11.97 6.19 -0.46
C THR A 182 -13.06 6.15 0.61
N ASP A 183 -14.25 5.68 0.26
CA ASP A 183 -15.37 5.48 1.20
C ASP A 183 -15.05 4.39 2.25
N LEU A 184 -14.16 3.45 1.93
CA LEU A 184 -13.66 2.43 2.87
C LEU A 184 -12.54 2.96 3.77
N GLY A 185 -12.00 4.16 3.52
CA GLY A 185 -10.94 4.79 4.31
C GLY A 185 -9.59 4.89 3.61
N PHE A 186 -9.49 4.48 2.35
CA PHE A 186 -8.30 4.75 1.53
C PHE A 186 -8.18 6.23 1.18
N LYS A 187 -6.96 6.73 0.95
CA LYS A 187 -6.69 8.16 0.75
C LYS A 187 -5.81 8.41 -0.47
N LEU A 188 -6.27 9.31 -1.33
CA LEU A 188 -5.50 9.84 -2.45
C LEU A 188 -4.59 10.99 -1.96
N THR A 189 -3.49 10.63 -1.27
CA THR A 189 -2.54 11.62 -0.74
C THR A 189 -1.62 12.18 -1.82
N ASN A 190 -0.90 13.28 -1.53
CA ASN A 190 0.11 13.84 -2.44
C ASN A 190 1.17 12.81 -2.86
N ASN A 191 1.61 11.96 -1.92
CA ASN A 191 2.61 10.93 -2.20
C ASN A 191 2.06 9.86 -3.16
N VAL A 192 0.79 9.47 -2.96
CA VAL A 192 0.11 8.52 -3.84
C VAL A 192 -0.03 9.09 -5.25
N ILE A 193 -0.45 10.36 -5.38
CA ILE A 193 -0.56 11.04 -6.68
C ILE A 193 0.79 11.08 -7.39
N ASN A 194 1.85 11.53 -6.71
CA ASN A 194 3.19 11.57 -7.29
C ASN A 194 3.66 10.20 -7.79
N ASP A 195 3.39 9.15 -7.02
CA ASP A 195 3.78 7.82 -7.41
C ASP A 195 2.92 7.23 -8.53
N ILE A 196 1.66 7.65 -8.67
CA ILE A 196 0.83 7.36 -9.85
C ILE A 196 1.36 8.07 -11.08
N LEU A 197 1.72 9.36 -10.97
CA LEU A 197 2.30 10.12 -12.09
C LEU A 197 3.60 9.48 -12.58
N ARG A 198 4.43 8.98 -11.66
CA ARG A 198 5.63 8.18 -12.00
C ARG A 198 5.28 6.87 -12.69
N LEU A 199 4.27 6.16 -12.18
CA LEU A 199 3.82 4.89 -12.76
C LEU A 199 3.37 5.04 -14.21
N PHE A 200 2.72 6.15 -14.53
CA PHE A 200 2.20 6.47 -15.87
C PHE A 200 3.03 7.50 -16.62
N GLU A 201 4.29 7.73 -16.24
CA GLU A 201 5.12 8.81 -16.80
C GLU A 201 5.14 8.82 -18.33
N HIS A 202 5.27 7.64 -18.94
CA HIS A 202 5.29 7.44 -20.39
C HIS A 202 3.94 7.68 -21.10
N ARG A 203 2.84 7.77 -20.36
CA ARG A 203 1.46 7.97 -20.86
C ARG A 203 0.80 9.26 -20.36
N LEU A 204 1.54 10.14 -19.69
CA LEU A 204 0.95 11.38 -19.15
C LEU A 204 0.34 12.27 -20.24
N ASN A 205 0.88 12.25 -21.47
CA ASN A 205 0.31 12.99 -22.59
C ASN A 205 -1.06 12.45 -23.04
N GLU A 206 -1.34 11.17 -22.77
CA GLU A 206 -2.59 10.51 -23.14
C GLU A 206 -3.64 10.61 -22.03
N ILE A 207 -3.25 10.27 -20.79
CA ILE A 207 -4.19 10.09 -19.67
C ILE A 207 -3.98 11.08 -18.53
N GLY A 208 -2.93 11.92 -18.59
CA GLY A 208 -2.54 12.77 -17.48
C GLY A 208 -3.62 13.78 -17.07
N ASP A 209 -4.22 14.48 -18.04
CA ASP A 209 -5.29 15.44 -17.74
C ASP A 209 -6.54 14.76 -17.18
N LEU A 210 -6.87 13.57 -17.70
CA LEU A 210 -7.96 12.76 -17.21
C LEU A 210 -7.73 12.33 -15.75
N LEU A 211 -6.52 11.87 -15.42
CA LEU A 211 -6.11 11.56 -14.05
C LEU A 211 -6.21 12.79 -13.14
N MET A 212 -5.67 13.94 -13.56
CA MET A 212 -5.69 15.16 -12.77
C MET A 212 -7.11 15.67 -12.51
N ASN A 213 -7.99 15.64 -13.52
CA ASN A 213 -9.40 15.99 -13.37
C ASN A 213 -10.12 15.03 -12.41
N SER A 214 -9.80 13.74 -12.46
CA SER A 214 -10.33 12.74 -11.52
C SER A 214 -9.86 13.00 -10.09
N PHE A 215 -8.58 13.34 -9.90
CA PHE A 215 -8.01 13.63 -8.59
C PHE A 215 -8.61 14.88 -7.96
N GLN A 216 -8.86 15.92 -8.77
CA GLN A 216 -9.59 17.11 -8.35
C GLN A 216 -10.98 16.77 -7.81
N GLN A 217 -11.75 15.93 -8.52
CA GLN A 217 -13.09 15.53 -8.07
C GLN A 217 -13.06 14.68 -6.78
N ILE A 218 -12.05 13.83 -6.62
CA ILE A 218 -11.93 12.97 -5.42
C ILE A 218 -11.51 13.78 -4.19
N ARG A 219 -10.54 14.69 -4.35
CA ARG A 219 -10.04 15.52 -3.24
C ARG A 219 -10.90 16.72 -2.94
N ASN A 220 -11.79 17.10 -3.86
CA ASN A 220 -12.54 18.35 -3.80
C ASN A 220 -11.60 19.56 -3.63
N GLU A 221 -10.49 19.56 -4.39
CA GLU A 221 -9.45 20.59 -4.36
C GLU A 221 -9.18 21.11 -5.77
N PRO A 222 -8.86 22.40 -5.97
CA PRO A 222 -8.48 22.92 -7.27
C PRO A 222 -7.26 22.18 -7.85
N LYS A 223 -7.25 21.95 -9.17
CA LYS A 223 -6.11 21.33 -9.89
C LYS A 223 -4.77 22.02 -9.55
N THR A 224 -4.77 23.35 -9.44
CA THR A 224 -3.58 24.14 -9.08
C THR A 224 -2.99 23.76 -7.72
N VAL A 225 -3.83 23.53 -6.71
CA VAL A 225 -3.40 23.13 -5.36
C VAL A 225 -2.76 21.73 -5.38
N ILE A 226 -3.35 20.81 -6.13
CA ILE A 226 -2.82 19.45 -6.32
C ILE A 226 -1.48 19.52 -7.05
N VAL A 227 -1.38 20.28 -8.14
CA VAL A 227 -0.15 20.47 -8.93
C VAL A 227 0.96 21.04 -8.06
N SER A 228 0.72 22.15 -7.35
CA SER A 228 1.72 22.76 -6.47
C SER A 228 2.20 21.79 -5.39
N SER A 229 1.28 21.02 -4.81
CA SER A 229 1.62 19.99 -3.82
C SER A 229 2.46 18.87 -4.42
N CYS A 230 2.17 18.46 -5.66
CA CYS A 230 2.96 17.43 -6.36
C CYS A 230 4.39 17.93 -6.60
N ILE A 231 4.54 19.12 -7.19
CA ILE A 231 5.83 19.76 -7.48
C ILE A 231 6.69 19.86 -6.20
N ASN A 232 6.11 20.36 -5.10
CA ASN A 232 6.83 20.50 -3.83
C ASN A 232 7.31 19.17 -3.24
N ASN A 233 6.63 18.06 -3.55
CA ASN A 233 6.97 16.72 -3.06
C ASN A 233 7.87 15.93 -4.04
N LEU A 234 8.14 16.45 -5.24
CA LEU A 234 9.04 15.82 -6.21
C LEU A 234 10.50 16.08 -5.81
N ASN A 235 11.08 15.11 -5.12
CA ASN A 235 12.51 15.09 -4.84
C ASN A 235 13.30 14.71 -6.11
N ASN A 236 14.41 15.42 -6.38
CA ASN A 236 15.30 15.26 -7.54
C ASN A 236 14.63 15.60 -8.90
N PRO A 237 14.77 16.85 -9.39
CA PRO A 237 14.09 17.32 -10.60
C PRO A 237 14.55 16.61 -11.88
N GLU A 238 15.81 16.14 -11.96
CA GLU A 238 16.32 15.45 -13.15
C GLU A 238 15.60 14.12 -13.40
N ARG A 239 15.30 13.38 -12.33
CA ARG A 239 14.58 12.09 -12.42
C ARG A 239 13.08 12.23 -12.69
N ASN A 240 12.50 13.41 -12.48
CA ASN A 240 11.06 13.64 -12.65
C ASN A 240 10.80 14.65 -13.77
N ARG A 241 11.71 14.78 -14.75
CA ARG A 241 11.65 15.81 -15.79
C ARG A 241 10.35 15.78 -16.59
N ASN A 242 9.89 14.61 -17.00
CA ASN A 242 8.65 14.50 -17.80
C ASN A 242 7.41 14.82 -16.95
N ILE A 243 7.41 14.40 -15.69
CA ILE A 243 6.33 14.73 -14.74
C ILE A 243 6.28 16.24 -14.51
N LEU A 244 7.43 16.89 -14.34
CA LEU A 244 7.51 18.35 -14.17
C LEU A 244 7.02 19.09 -15.41
N LYS A 245 7.42 18.67 -16.61
CA LYS A 245 6.89 19.22 -17.87
C LYS A 245 5.37 19.12 -17.94
N PHE A 246 4.84 17.93 -17.66
CA PHE A 246 3.39 17.68 -17.61
C PHE A 246 2.69 18.61 -16.61
N LEU A 247 3.21 18.70 -15.38
CA LEU A 247 2.62 19.53 -14.31
C LEU A 247 2.70 21.03 -14.60
N ASN A 248 3.71 21.48 -15.35
CA ASN A 248 3.86 22.86 -15.80
C ASN A 248 3.04 23.20 -17.05
N GLY A 249 2.42 22.20 -17.70
CA GLY A 249 1.68 22.38 -18.94
C GLY A 249 2.56 22.53 -20.20
N GLU A 250 3.79 22.01 -20.16
CA GLU A 250 4.78 22.08 -21.25
C GLU A 250 4.71 20.87 -22.21
N ASN A 251 3.51 20.33 -22.47
CA ASN A 251 3.31 19.13 -23.30
C ASN A 251 3.38 19.43 -24.80
#